data_AF-A0A836L1H0-F1
#
_entry.id   AF-A0A836L1H0-F1
#
_cell.length_a   1.000
_cell.length_b   1.000
_cell.length_c   1.000
_cell.angle_alpha   90.00
_cell.angle_beta   90.00
_cell.angle_gamma   90.00
#
_symmetry.space_group_name_H-M   'P 1'
#
loop_
_entity.id
_entity.type
_entity.pdbx_description
1 polymer ?
#
loop_
_entity_poly.entity_id
_entity_poly.type
_entity_poly.pdbx_seq_one_letter_code
_entity_poly.pdbx_strand_id
1 'polypeptide(L)'
;MGKGDGHTHSGRGRGRGRSSGSGGACSTSGYHSNEPPAHPCSVPLAMWDFDQCDPNACSGKKLYRLNALRLLRLSEPFHGVVLTPSATEIVSPADRDVVLQKGAAVVDCSWKELDAVPWRKMRMSAPRLLPLLLAANPVNYGRPSKLNCAEALAATLAIVGLMDDARSVMAYFSWGASFFDVNRELLAGYQQCANSAEISAFQEKYVETELQESEARRGLDLDALDLSDARPLNERRGRLKRRHEWQQSSHSEDDEDNEAVENEDSGGDEDTSSSDGCEDSSQCKCAVEESAEQQP
;
A
#
# COMPACT_ATOMS: atom_id res chain seq x y z
N MET A 1 46.69 -29.64 -41.39
CA MET A 1 46.51 -31.11 -41.36
C MET A 1 45.50 -31.39 -40.24
N GLY A 2 44.35 -32.06 -40.36
CA GLY A 2 43.81 -32.97 -41.37
C GLY A 2 43.18 -34.17 -40.64
N LYS A 3 41.87 -34.40 -40.87
CA LYS A 3 41.06 -35.63 -40.59
C LYS A 3 40.62 -35.86 -39.14
N GLY A 4 39.40 -36.31 -38.84
CA GLY A 4 38.26 -36.71 -39.68
C GLY A 4 37.07 -37.19 -38.81
N ASP A 5 35.86 -37.08 -39.39
CA ASP A 5 34.67 -37.96 -39.38
C ASP A 5 34.40 -38.82 -38.12
N GLY A 6 33.25 -38.79 -37.45
CA GLY A 6 31.87 -38.73 -37.92
C GLY A 6 31.17 -40.05 -37.53
N HIS A 7 29.98 -40.03 -36.92
CA HIS A 7 28.89 -40.98 -37.20
C HIS A 7 27.60 -40.65 -36.44
N THR A 8 26.54 -40.68 -37.22
CA THR A 8 25.11 -40.55 -36.93
C THR A 8 24.54 -41.81 -36.28
N HIS A 9 23.56 -41.67 -35.38
CA HIS A 9 22.53 -42.69 -35.22
C HIS A 9 21.13 -42.08 -35.15
N SER A 10 20.36 -42.43 -36.17
CA SER A 10 18.92 -42.29 -36.32
C SER A 10 18.16 -43.22 -35.38
N GLY A 11 17.08 -42.72 -34.77
CA GLY A 11 16.07 -43.53 -34.07
C GLY A 11 14.67 -42.97 -34.30
N ARG A 12 13.90 -43.64 -35.14
CA ARG A 12 12.50 -43.33 -35.51
C ARG A 12 11.55 -43.63 -34.34
N GLY A 13 10.52 -42.81 -34.14
CA GLY A 13 9.44 -43.08 -33.18
C GLY A 13 8.13 -42.36 -33.50
N ARG A 14 7.37 -42.96 -34.42
CA ARG A 14 5.96 -42.80 -34.82
C ARG A 14 5.05 -41.93 -33.92
N GLY A 15 4.30 -41.04 -34.57
CA GLY A 15 3.30 -40.18 -33.93
C GLY A 15 1.96 -40.85 -33.62
N ARG A 16 1.11 -40.08 -32.92
CA ARG A 16 -0.36 -40.16 -32.89
C ARG A 16 -0.89 -38.75 -32.64
N GLY A 17 -1.84 -38.32 -33.47
CA GLY A 17 -2.49 -37.03 -33.34
C GLY A 17 -3.75 -37.05 -32.47
N ARG A 18 -4.32 -35.84 -32.41
CA ARG A 18 -5.69 -35.42 -32.07
C ARG A 18 -5.95 -34.92 -30.65
N SER A 19 -6.23 -33.61 -30.65
CA SER A 19 -7.47 -32.93 -30.25
C SER A 19 -7.64 -32.46 -28.82
N SER A 20 -7.68 -31.12 -28.72
CA SER A 20 -8.65 -30.31 -27.99
C SER A 20 -8.87 -30.62 -26.50
N GLY A 21 -8.15 -29.88 -25.66
CA GLY A 21 -8.55 -29.57 -24.30
C GLY A 21 -8.44 -28.07 -24.10
N SER A 22 -9.57 -27.37 -24.23
CA SER A 22 -9.75 -25.96 -23.87
C SER A 22 -9.56 -25.79 -22.37
N GLY A 23 -8.31 -25.69 -21.92
CA GLY A 23 -7.97 -25.19 -20.59
C GLY A 23 -7.98 -23.68 -20.62
N GLY A 24 -9.14 -23.08 -20.35
CA GLY A 24 -9.26 -21.66 -20.06
C GLY A 24 -8.45 -21.33 -18.81
N ALA A 25 -7.17 -21.03 -19.01
CA ALA A 25 -6.36 -20.39 -18.01
C ALA A 25 -6.96 -19.00 -17.79
N CYS A 26 -7.59 -18.82 -16.64
CA CYS A 26 -7.94 -17.52 -16.13
C CYS A 26 -6.69 -16.65 -16.22
N SER A 27 -6.76 -15.62 -17.05
CA SER A 27 -5.72 -14.62 -17.16
C SER A 27 -5.76 -13.80 -15.87
N THR A 28 -5.10 -14.29 -14.83
CA THR A 28 -4.60 -13.43 -13.75
C THR A 28 -3.40 -12.67 -14.29
N SER A 29 -3.62 -11.81 -15.29
CA SER A 29 -2.61 -10.86 -15.76
C SER A 29 -2.51 -9.73 -14.74
N GLY A 30 -1.77 -10.01 -13.68
CA GLY A 30 -1.33 -9.04 -12.69
C GLY A 30 0.15 -9.22 -12.39
N TYR A 31 0.93 -9.72 -13.35
CA TYR A 31 2.39 -9.61 -13.27
C TYR A 31 2.74 -8.15 -13.51
N HIS A 32 2.97 -7.44 -12.42
CA HIS A 32 3.46 -6.08 -12.43
C HIS A 32 4.82 -6.05 -13.12
N SER A 33 4.87 -5.62 -14.37
CA SER A 33 6.12 -5.12 -14.94
C SER A 33 6.57 -3.95 -14.07
N ASN A 34 7.82 -3.94 -13.62
CA ASN A 34 8.53 -2.71 -13.23
C ASN A 34 8.73 -1.78 -14.43
N GLU A 35 7.88 -1.86 -15.46
CA GLU A 35 7.94 -0.98 -16.60
C GLU A 35 7.45 0.39 -16.16
N PRO A 36 8.15 1.46 -16.58
CA PRO A 36 7.66 2.81 -16.38
C PRO A 36 6.27 2.95 -17.03
N PRO A 37 5.37 3.75 -16.42
CA PRO A 37 4.07 4.02 -16.98
C PRO A 37 4.20 4.52 -18.42
N ALA A 38 3.22 4.17 -19.26
CA ALA A 38 3.20 4.48 -20.68
C ALA A 38 3.41 5.97 -20.99
N HIS A 39 3.04 6.84 -20.03
CA HIS A 39 3.26 8.28 -20.10
C HIS A 39 4.02 8.71 -18.84
N PRO A 40 5.27 9.18 -18.96
CA PRO A 40 5.98 9.78 -17.83
C PRO A 40 5.35 11.13 -17.47
N CYS A 41 5.43 11.48 -16.18
CA CYS A 41 4.97 12.77 -15.67
C CYS A 41 5.64 13.92 -16.44
N SER A 42 4.84 14.86 -16.94
CA SER A 42 5.32 15.98 -17.75
C SER A 42 6.08 17.04 -16.94
N VAL A 43 5.83 17.11 -15.64
CA VAL A 43 6.42 18.10 -14.72
C VAL A 43 7.54 17.50 -13.87
N PRO A 44 8.58 18.28 -13.54
CA PRO A 44 9.67 17.79 -12.72
C PRO A 44 9.19 17.55 -11.29
N LEU A 45 9.46 16.35 -10.77
CA LEU A 45 9.16 15.98 -9.39
C LEU A 45 10.46 15.84 -8.58
N ALA A 46 10.45 16.36 -7.35
CA ALA A 46 11.62 16.32 -6.49
C ALA A 46 11.28 16.02 -5.02
N MET A 47 12.27 15.62 -4.23
CA MET A 47 12.08 15.33 -2.82
C MET A 47 13.33 15.66 -2.00
N TRP A 48 13.14 16.23 -0.81
CA TRP A 48 14.16 16.17 0.24
C TRP A 48 13.96 14.90 1.06
N ASP A 49 15.03 14.13 1.21
CA ASP A 49 15.06 12.89 1.95
C ASP A 49 15.92 13.08 3.20
N PHE A 50 15.37 12.70 4.36
CA PHE A 50 16.03 12.77 5.66
C PHE A 50 16.43 11.40 6.20
N ASP A 51 16.28 10.33 5.41
CA ASP A 51 16.64 8.95 5.80
C ASP A 51 15.95 8.47 7.10
N GLN A 52 14.81 9.06 7.46
CA GLN A 52 14.03 8.73 8.66
C GLN A 52 13.07 7.55 8.48
N CYS A 53 12.90 7.09 7.23
CA CYS A 53 11.99 6.02 6.83
C CYS A 53 12.77 4.82 6.27
N ASP A 54 12.23 3.61 6.42
CA ASP A 54 12.77 2.41 5.77
C ASP A 54 12.85 2.63 4.24
N PRO A 55 14.05 2.49 3.62
CA PRO A 55 14.23 2.68 2.18
C PRO A 55 13.34 1.83 1.29
N ASN A 56 12.96 0.63 1.75
CA ASN A 56 12.15 -0.30 0.96
C ASN A 56 10.66 0.04 1.01
N ALA A 57 10.18 0.52 2.15
CA ALA A 57 8.78 0.88 2.38
C ALA A 57 8.47 2.33 1.96
N CYS A 58 9.47 3.20 1.89
CA CYS A 58 9.26 4.61 1.54
C CYS A 58 8.77 4.78 0.10
N SER A 59 7.57 5.34 -0.05
CA SER A 59 6.95 5.67 -1.34
C SER A 59 7.79 6.64 -2.16
N GLY A 60 8.41 7.65 -1.53
CA GLY A 60 9.28 8.61 -2.18
C GLY A 60 10.57 7.98 -2.73
N LYS A 61 11.25 7.17 -1.91
CA LYS A 61 12.44 6.40 -2.35
C LYS A 61 12.11 5.38 -3.44
N LYS A 62 10.90 4.81 -3.45
CA LYS A 62 10.43 3.97 -4.56
C LYS A 62 10.35 4.77 -5.87
N LEU A 63 9.77 5.97 -5.86
CA LEU A 63 9.72 6.84 -7.04
C LEU A 63 11.13 7.24 -7.52
N TYR A 64 12.06 7.51 -6.59
CA TYR A 64 13.45 7.79 -6.93
C TYR A 64 14.14 6.59 -7.61
N ARG A 65 14.01 5.37 -7.06
CA ARG A 65 14.57 4.14 -7.67
C ARG A 65 14.07 3.88 -9.09
N LEU A 66 12.86 4.34 -9.39
CA LEU A 66 12.21 4.19 -10.70
C LEU A 66 12.45 5.39 -11.62
N ASN A 67 13.35 6.31 -11.25
CA ASN A 67 13.69 7.54 -11.99
C ASN A 67 12.48 8.46 -12.27
N ALA A 68 11.42 8.37 -11.46
CA ALA A 68 10.22 9.20 -11.58
C ALA A 68 10.33 10.54 -10.84
N LEU A 69 11.35 10.67 -9.97
CA LEU A 69 11.55 11.81 -9.09
C LEU A 69 13.05 11.98 -8.79
N ARG A 70 13.47 13.22 -8.55
CA ARG A 70 14.85 13.60 -8.20
C ARG A 70 15.02 13.87 -6.71
N LEU A 71 16.11 13.38 -6.11
CA LEU A 71 16.50 13.78 -4.74
C LEU A 71 17.19 15.15 -4.73
N LEU A 72 16.82 15.97 -3.76
CA LEU A 72 17.37 17.29 -3.49
C LEU A 72 18.37 17.20 -2.34
N ARG A 73 19.49 17.93 -2.46
CA ARG A 73 20.36 18.16 -1.30
C ARG A 73 19.71 19.15 -0.34
N LEU A 74 20.04 19.07 0.94
CA LEU A 74 19.41 19.90 1.99
C LEU A 74 19.43 21.41 1.71
N SER A 75 20.56 21.93 1.19
CA SER A 75 20.73 23.36 0.87
C SER A 75 20.35 23.71 -0.57
N GLU A 76 19.93 22.74 -1.38
CA GLU A 76 19.54 22.97 -2.76
C GLU A 76 18.17 23.65 -2.82
N PRO A 77 18.02 24.78 -3.52
CA PRO A 77 16.74 25.46 -3.62
C PRO A 77 15.80 24.74 -4.59
N PHE A 78 14.52 24.67 -4.23
CA PHE A 78 13.46 24.28 -5.15
C PHE A 78 12.51 25.44 -5.39
N HIS A 79 12.32 25.78 -6.66
CA HIS A 79 11.59 26.98 -7.07
C HIS A 79 10.12 26.73 -7.37
N GLY A 80 9.70 25.46 -7.45
CA GLY A 80 8.30 25.06 -7.64
C GLY A 80 7.51 24.97 -6.34
N VAL A 81 6.36 24.32 -6.41
CA VAL A 81 5.50 24.07 -5.25
C VAL A 81 6.15 23.04 -4.35
N VAL A 82 6.24 23.31 -3.05
CA VAL A 82 6.80 22.38 -2.07
C VAL A 82 5.76 22.02 -1.03
N LEU A 83 5.47 20.74 -0.91
CA LEU A 83 4.53 20.19 0.06
C LEU A 83 5.23 20.01 1.41
N THR A 84 4.74 20.70 2.42
CA THR A 84 5.24 20.59 3.79
C THR A 84 4.10 20.73 4.80
N PRO A 85 4.12 19.98 5.91
CA PRO A 85 3.16 20.18 6.99
C PRO A 85 3.33 21.53 7.70
N SER A 86 4.44 22.23 7.50
CA SER A 86 4.72 23.55 8.11
C SER A 86 4.15 24.74 7.32
N ALA A 87 3.56 24.50 6.14
CA ALA A 87 3.01 25.55 5.29
C ALA A 87 1.65 26.04 5.80
N THR A 88 1.35 27.30 5.51
CA THR A 88 0.06 27.93 5.84
C THR A 88 -0.89 28.03 4.65
N GLU A 89 -0.36 28.22 3.44
CA GLU A 89 -1.17 28.32 2.22
C GLU A 89 -1.52 26.93 1.69
N ILE A 90 -2.78 26.69 1.35
CA ILE A 90 -3.23 25.40 0.83
C ILE A 90 -3.02 25.33 -0.68
N VAL A 91 -2.63 24.16 -1.20
CA VAL A 91 -2.58 23.91 -2.64
C VAL A 91 -3.93 24.22 -3.27
N SER A 92 -3.92 25.01 -4.33
CA SER A 92 -5.12 25.36 -5.09
C SER A 92 -4.86 25.36 -6.60
N PRO A 93 -5.90 25.38 -7.45
CA PRO A 93 -5.71 25.46 -8.89
C PRO A 93 -4.91 26.69 -9.36
N ALA A 94 -4.81 27.76 -8.55
CA ALA A 94 -3.94 28.90 -8.82
C ALA A 94 -2.44 28.53 -8.90
N ASP A 95 -2.02 27.42 -8.28
CA ASP A 95 -0.61 26.99 -8.30
C ASP A 95 -0.23 26.29 -9.63
N ARG A 96 -1.17 26.09 -10.55
CA ARG A 96 -0.98 25.35 -11.80
C ARG A 96 0.19 25.85 -12.63
N ASP A 97 0.32 27.15 -12.80
CA ASP A 97 1.39 27.72 -13.63
C ASP A 97 2.78 27.50 -13.01
N VAL A 98 2.86 27.56 -11.67
CA VAL A 98 4.09 27.28 -10.94
C VAL A 98 4.47 25.81 -11.08
N VAL A 99 3.50 24.90 -10.95
CA VAL A 99 3.72 23.45 -11.09
C VAL A 99 4.17 23.10 -12.52
N LEU A 100 3.53 23.68 -13.55
CA LEU A 100 3.90 23.42 -14.94
C LEU A 100 5.32 23.90 -15.28
N GLN A 101 5.70 25.08 -14.80
CA GLN A 101 7.00 25.67 -15.15
C GLN A 101 8.15 25.12 -14.30
N LYS A 102 7.91 24.86 -13.01
CA LYS A 102 8.97 24.62 -12.03
C LYS A 102 8.81 23.30 -11.28
N GLY A 103 7.68 22.61 -11.43
CA GLY A 103 7.42 21.32 -10.83
C GLY A 103 6.89 21.36 -9.40
N ALA A 104 6.84 20.17 -8.80
CA ALA A 104 6.41 19.95 -7.43
C ALA A 104 7.46 19.15 -6.64
N ALA A 105 7.60 19.46 -5.36
CA ALA A 105 8.47 18.73 -4.45
C ALA A 105 7.78 18.39 -3.13
N VAL A 106 8.29 17.36 -2.46
CA VAL A 106 7.81 16.91 -1.15
C VAL A 106 8.96 16.78 -0.17
N VAL A 107 8.67 16.95 1.12
CA VAL A 107 9.63 16.72 2.21
C VAL A 107 9.34 15.36 2.83
N ASP A 108 10.20 14.36 2.58
CA ASP A 108 10.06 13.01 3.14
C ASP A 108 10.67 12.98 4.54
N CYS A 109 9.79 12.98 5.53
CA CYS A 109 10.14 12.90 6.94
C CYS A 109 9.15 11.97 7.64
N SER A 110 9.61 11.33 8.72
CA SER A 110 8.71 10.53 9.54
C SER A 110 7.77 11.46 10.30
N TRP A 111 6.51 11.06 10.45
CA TRP A 111 5.54 11.80 11.27
C TRP A 111 5.96 11.97 12.74
N LYS A 112 6.94 11.17 13.20
CA LYS A 112 7.44 11.19 14.57
C LYS A 112 8.58 12.19 14.77
N GLU A 113 9.22 12.64 13.69
CA GLU A 113 10.46 13.43 13.73
C GLU A 113 10.36 14.74 12.94
N LEU A 114 9.16 15.33 12.86
CA LEU A 114 8.94 16.63 12.23
C LEU A 114 9.79 17.75 12.85
N ASP A 115 10.05 17.66 14.16
CA ASP A 115 10.85 18.64 14.90
C ASP A 115 12.35 18.56 14.59
N ALA A 116 12.82 17.39 14.14
CA ALA A 116 14.22 17.18 13.77
C ALA A 116 14.55 17.78 12.38
N VAL A 117 13.54 18.11 11.59
CA VAL A 117 13.72 18.64 10.23
C VAL A 117 14.24 20.08 10.30
N PRO A 118 15.39 20.40 9.72
CA PRO A 118 15.96 21.75 9.74
C PRO A 118 15.29 22.66 8.71
N TRP A 119 14.02 23.02 8.94
CA TRP A 119 13.19 23.85 8.06
C TRP A 119 13.89 25.14 7.59
N ARG A 120 14.68 25.78 8.47
CA ARG A 120 15.40 27.02 8.19
C ARG A 120 16.50 26.89 7.13
N LYS A 121 17.04 25.68 6.91
CA LYS A 121 18.11 25.43 5.92
C LYS A 121 17.55 25.17 4.53
N MET A 122 16.30 24.71 4.45
CA MET A 122 15.65 24.40 3.18
C MET A 122 15.18 25.69 2.51
N ARG A 123 15.44 25.81 1.21
CA ARG A 123 15.07 26.98 0.40
C ARG A 123 13.89 26.61 -0.48
N MET A 124 12.69 26.92 0.01
CA MET A 124 11.42 26.62 -0.63
C MET A 124 10.80 27.91 -1.17
N SER A 125 10.51 27.97 -2.47
CA SER A 125 9.93 29.19 -3.06
C SER A 125 8.44 29.33 -2.81
N ALA A 126 7.69 28.23 -2.87
CA ALA A 126 6.24 28.21 -2.71
C ALA A 126 5.82 27.04 -1.80
N PRO A 127 6.00 27.16 -0.46
CA PRO A 127 5.53 26.14 0.47
C PRO A 127 4.00 26.08 0.47
N ARG A 128 3.44 24.88 0.39
CA ARG A 128 2.00 24.61 0.39
C ARG A 128 1.64 23.45 1.31
N LEU A 129 0.46 23.56 1.91
CA LEU A 129 -0.21 22.53 2.68
C LEU A 129 -1.21 21.80 1.79
N LEU A 130 -1.36 20.50 1.94
CA LEU A 130 -2.41 19.77 1.23
C LEU A 130 -3.76 19.92 1.94
N PRO A 131 -4.86 20.08 1.19
CA PRO A 131 -6.19 20.02 1.77
C PRO A 131 -6.51 18.61 2.26
N LEU A 132 -7.61 18.49 2.99
CA LEU A 132 -8.13 17.23 3.50
C LEU A 132 -8.33 16.24 2.35
N LEU A 133 -7.64 15.11 2.45
CA LEU A 133 -7.77 13.96 1.57
C LEU A 133 -7.60 12.70 2.42
N LEU A 134 -8.22 11.62 1.97
CA LEU A 134 -8.15 10.31 2.61
C LEU A 134 -7.00 9.50 2.01
N ALA A 135 -6.21 8.88 2.86
CA ALA A 135 -5.15 7.99 2.41
C ALA A 135 -5.73 6.69 1.83
N ALA A 136 -5.19 6.26 0.69
CA ALA A 136 -5.46 4.95 0.10
C ALA A 136 -4.25 4.01 0.21
N ASN A 137 -3.15 4.49 0.79
CA ASN A 137 -1.97 3.69 1.05
C ASN A 137 -2.29 2.52 2.03
N PRO A 138 -1.57 1.38 1.92
CA PRO A 138 -1.83 0.21 2.77
C PRO A 138 -1.61 0.44 4.27
N VAL A 139 -0.82 1.45 4.64
CA VAL A 139 -0.40 1.69 6.04
C VAL A 139 -1.44 2.52 6.80
N ASN A 140 -2.04 3.52 6.16
CA ASN A 140 -2.95 4.50 6.76
C ASN A 140 -4.29 4.55 6.04
N TYR A 141 -4.69 3.48 5.35
CA TYR A 141 -5.93 3.44 4.56
C TYR A 141 -7.13 4.02 5.31
N GLY A 142 -7.85 4.93 4.66
CA GLY A 142 -9.05 5.60 5.18
C GLY A 142 -8.76 6.69 6.21
N ARG A 143 -7.51 6.92 6.62
CA ARG A 143 -7.19 7.98 7.58
C ARG A 143 -7.12 9.34 6.91
N PRO A 144 -7.77 10.38 7.47
CA PRO A 144 -7.72 11.73 6.93
C PRO A 144 -6.34 12.34 7.09
N SER A 145 -5.87 13.05 6.05
CA SER A 145 -4.62 13.81 6.02
C SER A 145 -3.35 13.01 6.38
N LYS A 146 -3.39 11.68 6.24
CA LYS A 146 -2.26 10.76 6.46
C LYS A 146 -1.72 10.18 5.14
N LEU A 147 -1.58 11.07 4.16
CA LEU A 147 -1.03 10.76 2.85
C LEU A 147 0.46 10.42 2.94
N ASN A 148 0.93 9.54 2.07
CA ASN A 148 2.36 9.33 1.84
C ASN A 148 2.92 10.30 0.79
N CYS A 149 4.22 10.31 0.58
CA CYS A 149 4.89 11.22 -0.35
C CYS A 149 4.41 11.09 -1.80
N ALA A 150 4.11 9.86 -2.26
CA ALA A 150 3.56 9.64 -3.60
C ALA A 150 2.13 10.18 -3.75
N GLU A 151 1.25 9.90 -2.78
CA GLU A 151 -0.13 10.43 -2.73
C GLU A 151 -0.11 11.95 -2.64
N ALA A 152 0.79 12.54 -1.86
CA ALA A 152 0.92 13.98 -1.72
C ALA A 152 1.27 14.66 -3.05
N LEU A 153 2.23 14.11 -3.79
CA LEU A 153 2.58 14.59 -5.13
C LEU A 153 1.40 14.41 -6.10
N ALA A 154 0.78 13.23 -6.12
CA ALA A 154 -0.37 12.95 -6.99
C ALA A 154 -1.58 13.84 -6.68
N ALA A 155 -1.87 14.08 -5.40
CA ALA A 155 -2.92 15.00 -4.94
C ALA A 155 -2.69 16.41 -5.47
N THR A 156 -1.44 16.90 -5.38
CA THR A 156 -1.08 18.23 -5.85
C THR A 156 -1.32 18.35 -7.35
N LEU A 157 -0.83 17.39 -8.13
CA LEU A 157 -1.03 17.32 -9.58
C LEU A 157 -2.52 17.26 -9.94
N ALA A 158 -3.29 16.46 -9.21
CA ALA A 158 -4.73 16.35 -9.40
C ALA A 158 -5.45 17.68 -9.12
N ILE A 159 -5.16 18.35 -8.00
CA ILE A 159 -5.79 19.62 -7.63
C ILE A 159 -5.52 20.70 -8.68
N VAL A 160 -4.30 20.80 -9.21
CA VAL A 160 -3.97 21.78 -10.27
C VAL A 160 -4.48 21.40 -11.67
N GLY A 161 -5.24 20.31 -11.79
CA GLY A 161 -5.85 19.86 -13.04
C GLY A 161 -4.97 19.01 -13.95
N LEU A 162 -3.82 18.52 -13.45
CA LEU A 162 -2.92 17.60 -14.16
C LEU A 162 -3.22 16.15 -13.77
N MET A 163 -4.45 15.70 -14.04
CA MET A 163 -4.92 14.37 -13.64
C MET A 163 -4.13 13.23 -14.31
N ASP A 164 -3.68 13.41 -15.55
CA ASP A 164 -2.93 12.36 -16.26
C ASP A 164 -1.53 12.17 -15.67
N ASP A 165 -0.87 13.27 -15.29
CA ASP A 165 0.40 13.23 -14.56
C ASP A 165 0.22 12.61 -13.17
N ALA A 166 -0.87 12.97 -12.46
CA ALA A 166 -1.20 12.37 -11.18
C ALA A 166 -1.38 10.84 -11.28
N ARG A 167 -2.12 10.37 -12.28
CA ARG A 167 -2.31 8.93 -12.55
C ARG A 167 -0.98 8.25 -12.89
N SER A 168 -0.11 8.94 -13.62
CA SER A 168 1.21 8.42 -13.99
C SER A 168 2.11 8.22 -12.76
N VAL A 169 2.09 9.15 -11.80
CA VAL A 169 2.80 9.00 -10.52
C VAL A 169 2.24 7.84 -9.68
N MET A 170 0.92 7.65 -9.69
CA MET A 170 0.28 6.59 -8.90
C MET A 170 0.34 5.22 -9.58
N ALA A 171 0.58 5.15 -10.89
CA ALA A 171 0.66 3.90 -11.64
C ALA A 171 1.80 2.97 -11.18
N TYR A 172 2.84 3.51 -10.53
CA TYR A 172 3.91 2.71 -9.90
C TYR A 172 3.45 1.92 -8.67
N PHE A 173 2.23 2.16 -8.18
CA PHE A 173 1.67 1.55 -6.98
C PHE A 173 0.40 0.78 -7.31
N SER A 174 0.27 -0.44 -6.77
CA SER A 174 -0.88 -1.31 -7.01
C SER A 174 -2.22 -0.72 -6.53
N TRP A 175 -2.18 0.07 -5.47
CA TRP A 175 -3.32 0.77 -4.87
C TRP A 175 -3.56 2.17 -5.46
N GLY A 176 -2.77 2.57 -6.48
CA GLY A 176 -2.80 3.93 -7.01
C GLY A 176 -4.15 4.37 -7.57
N ALA A 177 -4.91 3.46 -8.18
CA ALA A 177 -6.26 3.74 -8.67
C ALA A 177 -7.23 4.06 -7.51
N SER A 178 -7.15 3.28 -6.42
CA SER A 178 -8.01 3.44 -5.25
C SER A 178 -7.87 4.80 -4.59
N PHE A 179 -6.68 5.44 -4.69
CA PHE A 179 -6.49 6.81 -4.21
C PHE A 179 -7.45 7.81 -4.86
N PHE A 180 -7.62 7.73 -6.18
CA PHE A 180 -8.52 8.60 -6.91
C PHE A 180 -9.99 8.23 -6.68
N ASP A 181 -10.29 6.95 -6.49
CA ASP A 181 -11.66 6.49 -6.24
C ASP A 181 -12.17 6.98 -4.89
N VAL A 182 -11.38 6.82 -3.82
CA VAL A 182 -11.74 7.26 -2.46
C VAL A 182 -11.86 8.78 -2.37
N ASN A 183 -11.04 9.53 -3.13
CA ASN A 183 -11.01 10.99 -3.08
C ASN A 183 -11.75 11.66 -4.25
N ARG A 184 -12.57 10.92 -5.00
CA ARG A 184 -13.16 11.41 -6.25
C ARG A 184 -13.95 12.71 -6.06
N GLU A 185 -14.78 12.77 -5.03
CA GLU A 185 -15.65 13.91 -4.76
C GLU A 185 -14.85 15.12 -4.27
N LEU A 186 -13.91 14.90 -3.35
CA LEU A 186 -13.00 15.92 -2.83
C LEU A 186 -12.17 16.55 -3.96
N LEU A 187 -11.53 15.72 -4.78
CA LEU A 187 -10.69 16.19 -5.90
C LEU A 187 -11.52 16.95 -6.94
N ALA A 188 -12.72 16.48 -7.28
CA ALA A 188 -13.61 17.17 -8.20
C ALA A 188 -14.08 18.53 -7.64
N GLY A 189 -14.31 18.62 -6.32
CA GLY A 189 -14.63 19.87 -5.65
C GLY A 189 -13.45 20.85 -5.64
N TYR A 190 -12.26 20.38 -5.25
CA TYR A 190 -11.06 21.21 -5.20
C TYR A 190 -10.65 21.78 -6.56
N GLN A 191 -10.84 21.02 -7.65
CA GLN A 191 -10.58 21.49 -9.02
C GLN A 191 -11.49 22.64 -9.46
N GLN A 192 -12.66 22.82 -8.83
CA GLN A 192 -13.60 23.90 -9.15
C GLN A 192 -13.29 25.20 -8.37
N CYS A 193 -12.48 25.12 -7.32
CA CYS A 193 -12.08 26.28 -6.52
C CYS A 193 -11.00 27.10 -7.23
N ALA A 194 -10.95 28.40 -7.00
CA ALA A 194 -9.94 29.28 -7.58
C ALA A 194 -8.74 29.50 -6.66
N ASN A 195 -8.94 29.54 -5.34
CA ASN A 195 -7.93 29.98 -4.37
C ASN A 195 -7.92 29.13 -3.09
N SER A 196 -6.87 29.30 -2.28
CA SER A 196 -6.72 28.58 -1.00
C SER A 196 -7.88 28.79 -0.03
N ALA A 197 -8.54 29.96 -0.04
CA ALA A 197 -9.66 30.24 0.88
C ALA A 197 -10.93 29.48 0.47
N GLU A 198 -11.21 29.38 -0.83
CA GLU A 198 -12.30 28.56 -1.36
C GLU A 198 -12.09 27.07 -1.11
N ILE A 199 -10.84 26.59 -1.20
CA ILE A 199 -10.49 25.21 -0.83
C ILE A 199 -10.81 24.96 0.65
N SER A 200 -10.40 25.86 1.55
CA SER A 200 -10.72 25.75 2.99
C SER A 200 -12.23 25.75 3.24
N ALA A 201 -12.97 26.68 2.61
CA ALA A 201 -14.42 26.78 2.77
C ALA A 201 -15.15 25.54 2.25
N PHE A 202 -14.73 24.99 1.10
CA PHE A 202 -15.25 23.74 0.57
C PHE A 202 -14.97 22.58 1.53
N GLN A 203 -13.75 22.49 2.05
CA GLN A 203 -13.34 21.46 3.00
C GLN A 203 -14.19 21.50 4.28
N GLU A 204 -14.36 22.68 4.89
CA GLU A 204 -15.19 22.85 6.10
C GLU A 204 -16.64 22.42 5.84
N LYS A 205 -17.22 22.83 4.71
CA LYS A 205 -18.57 22.43 4.31
C LYS A 205 -18.70 20.91 4.12
N TYR A 206 -17.70 20.29 3.49
CA TYR A 206 -17.69 18.84 3.28
C TYR A 206 -17.66 18.09 4.62
N VAL A 207 -16.78 18.50 5.54
CA VAL A 207 -16.69 17.90 6.87
C VAL A 207 -18.00 18.05 7.65
N GLU A 208 -18.61 19.24 7.63
CA GLU A 208 -19.89 19.49 8.28
C GLU A 208 -21.01 18.59 7.73
N THR A 209 -21.06 18.42 6.40
CA THR A 209 -22.05 17.56 5.74
C THR A 209 -21.86 16.09 6.17
N GLU A 210 -20.62 15.59 6.16
CA GLU A 210 -20.31 14.22 6.58
C GLU A 210 -20.63 13.97 8.06
N LEU A 211 -20.43 14.97 8.93
CA LEU A 211 -20.80 14.88 10.34
C LEU A 211 -22.31 14.75 10.50
N GLN A 212 -23.09 15.61 9.82
CA GLN A 212 -24.56 15.56 9.84
C GLN A 212 -25.09 14.22 9.31
N GLU A 213 -24.53 13.72 8.20
CA GLU A 213 -24.91 12.41 7.66
C GLU A 213 -24.51 11.26 8.59
N SER A 214 -23.33 11.32 9.22
CA SER A 214 -22.92 10.35 10.22
C SER A 214 -23.83 10.36 11.44
N GLU A 215 -24.23 11.54 11.93
CA GLU A 215 -25.16 11.69 13.04
C GLU A 215 -26.55 11.16 12.68
N ALA A 216 -27.06 11.45 11.48
CA ALA A 216 -28.33 10.90 10.99
C ALA A 216 -28.29 9.37 10.90
N ARG A 217 -27.16 8.80 10.43
CA ARG A 217 -26.95 7.33 10.40
C ARG A 217 -26.88 6.72 11.81
N ARG A 218 -26.23 7.40 12.76
CA ARG A 218 -26.11 6.95 14.17
C ARG A 218 -27.39 7.17 14.98
N GLY A 219 -28.18 8.19 14.64
CA GLY A 219 -29.45 8.53 15.28
C GLY A 219 -30.59 7.59 14.88
N LEU A 220 -30.34 6.62 14.00
CA LEU A 220 -31.22 5.47 13.83
C LEU A 220 -31.15 4.63 15.11
N ASP A 221 -32.22 4.69 15.90
CA ASP A 221 -32.37 3.87 17.08
C ASP A 221 -32.46 2.39 16.66
N LEU A 222 -31.35 1.67 16.83
CA LEU A 222 -31.27 0.25 16.52
C LEU A 222 -32.20 -0.58 17.41
N ASP A 223 -32.58 -0.07 18.59
CA ASP A 223 -33.50 -0.74 19.52
C ASP A 223 -34.97 -0.54 19.12
N ALA A 224 -35.27 0.48 18.30
CA ALA A 224 -36.60 0.72 17.74
C ALA A 224 -36.83 0.04 16.38
N LEU A 225 -35.80 -0.60 15.80
CA LEU A 225 -35.95 -1.40 14.59
C LEU A 225 -36.62 -2.74 14.95
N ASP A 226 -37.87 -2.92 14.51
CA ASP A 226 -38.60 -4.17 14.69
C ASP A 226 -38.00 -5.28 13.80
N LEU A 227 -37.07 -6.04 14.39
CA LEU A 227 -36.44 -7.19 13.76
C LEU A 227 -37.41 -8.35 13.49
N SER A 228 -38.65 -8.29 14.01
CA SER A 228 -39.67 -9.29 13.68
C SER A 228 -40.22 -9.16 12.26
N ASP A 229 -40.06 -8.00 11.62
CA ASP A 229 -40.36 -7.75 10.21
C ASP A 229 -39.15 -8.02 9.27
N ALA A 230 -37.96 -8.26 9.83
CA ALA A 230 -36.77 -8.55 9.04
C ALA A 230 -36.87 -9.96 8.44
N ARG A 231 -37.04 -10.04 7.12
CA ARG A 231 -37.03 -11.33 6.40
C ARG A 231 -35.66 -12.01 6.55
N PRO A 232 -35.62 -13.35 6.65
CA PRO A 232 -34.36 -14.08 6.68
C PRO A 232 -33.48 -13.74 5.46
N LEU A 233 -32.27 -13.24 5.69
CA LEU A 233 -31.28 -12.88 4.65
C LEU A 233 -30.86 -14.08 3.77
N ASN A 234 -31.23 -15.30 4.18
CA ASN A 234 -31.00 -16.55 3.45
C ASN A 234 -32.19 -16.99 2.58
N GLU A 235 -33.26 -16.20 2.47
CA GLU A 235 -34.33 -16.45 1.49
C GLU A 235 -33.74 -16.37 0.07
N ARG A 236 -33.37 -17.52 -0.46
CA ARG A 236 -32.83 -17.68 -1.81
C ARG A 236 -33.82 -17.10 -2.82
N ARG A 237 -33.56 -15.89 -3.32
CA ARG A 237 -34.12 -15.41 -4.59
C ARG A 237 -33.56 -16.28 -5.72
N GLY A 238 -34.24 -17.40 -5.99
CA GLY A 238 -33.91 -18.34 -7.06
C GLY A 238 -33.05 -19.53 -6.62
N ARG A 239 -33.29 -20.68 -7.27
CA ARG A 239 -32.58 -21.95 -7.03
C ARG A 239 -31.08 -21.81 -7.32
N LEU A 240 -30.26 -21.45 -6.34
CA LEU A 240 -28.85 -21.84 -6.37
C LEU A 240 -28.79 -23.37 -6.21
N LYS A 241 -28.24 -24.08 -7.20
CA LYS A 241 -27.91 -25.51 -7.06
C LYS A 241 -26.98 -25.67 -5.86
N ARG A 242 -27.35 -26.55 -4.93
CA ARG A 242 -26.58 -26.90 -3.72
C ARG A 242 -25.15 -27.28 -4.12
N ARG A 243 -24.15 -26.69 -3.44
CA ARG A 243 -22.83 -27.32 -3.29
C ARG A 243 -22.36 -27.16 -1.85
N HIS A 244 -22.12 -28.32 -1.25
CA HIS A 244 -21.50 -28.63 0.04
C HIS A 244 -22.25 -28.21 1.32
N GLU A 245 -22.89 -29.23 1.90
CA GLU A 245 -23.42 -29.31 3.24
C GLU A 245 -22.27 -29.72 4.17
N TRP A 246 -21.89 -28.84 5.10
CA TRP A 246 -20.88 -29.13 6.10
C TRP A 246 -21.51 -29.98 7.20
N GLN A 247 -21.26 -31.29 7.20
CA GLN A 247 -21.68 -32.17 8.29
C GLN A 247 -20.74 -31.98 9.48
N GLN A 248 -21.30 -31.53 10.60
CA GLN A 248 -20.69 -31.66 11.92
C GLN A 248 -20.97 -33.09 12.42
N SER A 249 -19.95 -33.93 12.54
CA SER A 249 -20.07 -35.22 13.21
C SER A 249 -19.84 -35.05 14.72
N SER A 250 -20.93 -34.96 15.48
CA SER A 250 -20.93 -35.38 16.89
C SER A 250 -21.22 -36.88 16.92
N HIS A 251 -20.24 -37.70 17.31
CA HIS A 251 -20.42 -39.13 17.54
C HIS A 251 -20.14 -39.42 19.02
N SER A 252 -21.20 -39.76 19.75
CA SER A 252 -21.22 -40.43 21.05
C SER A 252 -21.30 -41.95 20.82
N GLU A 253 -20.70 -42.68 21.74
CA GLU A 253 -20.33 -44.10 21.70
C GLU A 253 -21.53 -45.07 21.80
N ASP A 254 -21.37 -46.27 21.21
CA ASP A 254 -21.54 -47.60 21.83
C ASP A 254 -22.25 -48.70 20.98
N ASP A 255 -21.65 -49.90 21.12
CA ASP A 255 -22.14 -51.29 20.96
C ASP A 255 -21.97 -52.08 19.62
N GLU A 256 -20.80 -52.74 19.56
CA GLU A 256 -20.51 -54.21 19.54
C GLU A 256 -21.00 -55.19 18.43
N ASP A 257 -19.97 -55.86 17.87
CA ASP A 257 -19.77 -57.27 17.46
C ASP A 257 -20.51 -57.92 16.27
N ASN A 258 -19.74 -58.37 15.24
CA ASN A 258 -19.15 -59.74 15.21
C ASN A 258 -18.34 -60.06 13.92
N GLU A 259 -17.06 -60.38 14.11
CA GLU A 259 -16.25 -61.53 13.64
C GLU A 259 -15.62 -61.71 12.24
N ALA A 260 -14.31 -62.02 12.34
CA ALA A 260 -13.45 -62.92 11.54
C ALA A 260 -12.89 -62.43 10.18
N VAL A 261 -11.59 -62.52 9.84
CA VAL A 261 -10.39 -63.18 10.40
C VAL A 261 -9.10 -62.73 9.67
N GLU A 262 -7.99 -62.70 10.43
CA GLU A 262 -6.56 -63.03 10.10
C GLU A 262 -5.72 -62.06 9.24
N ASN A 263 -4.78 -61.31 9.85
CA ASN A 263 -3.34 -61.59 10.13
C ASN A 263 -2.45 -61.42 8.88
N GLU A 264 -1.25 -60.83 8.85
CA GLU A 264 -0.27 -60.25 9.78
C GLU A 264 0.75 -59.54 8.84
N ASP A 265 1.38 -58.43 9.23
CA ASP A 265 2.87 -58.34 9.30
C ASP A 265 3.33 -57.00 9.90
N SER A 266 3.63 -57.12 11.19
CA SER A 266 4.66 -56.54 12.05
C SER A 266 5.65 -55.45 11.60
N GLY A 267 5.90 -54.56 12.59
CA GLY A 267 7.16 -53.86 12.89
C GLY A 267 6.94 -52.35 13.08
N GLY A 268 6.73 -51.77 14.27
CA GLY A 268 7.36 -52.01 15.58
C GLY A 268 8.78 -51.43 15.57
N ASP A 269 9.24 -50.47 16.39
CA ASP A 269 8.69 -49.83 17.59
C ASP A 269 9.31 -48.43 17.75
N GLU A 270 8.59 -47.61 18.52
CA GLU A 270 9.07 -46.41 19.19
C GLU A 270 10.21 -46.77 20.16
N ASP A 271 11.09 -45.82 20.48
CA ASP A 271 11.40 -45.65 21.89
C ASP A 271 11.95 -44.27 22.27
N THR A 272 11.76 -44.02 23.55
CA THR A 272 11.57 -42.75 24.23
C THR A 272 12.80 -42.31 25.04
N SER A 273 12.82 -41.01 25.38
CA SER A 273 13.56 -40.39 26.51
C SER A 273 15.09 -40.31 26.34
N SER A 274 15.87 -39.39 26.93
CA SER A 274 15.77 -38.57 28.13
C SER A 274 16.74 -37.36 28.06
N SER A 275 16.49 -36.39 28.95
CA SER A 275 17.37 -35.33 29.51
C SER A 275 18.89 -35.53 29.41
N ASP A 276 19.63 -34.45 29.12
CA ASP A 276 20.58 -33.85 30.07
C ASP A 276 21.15 -32.52 29.56
N GLY A 277 21.26 -31.55 30.48
CA GLY A 277 21.84 -30.24 30.23
C GLY A 277 23.32 -30.14 30.60
N CYS A 278 23.98 -29.07 30.14
CA CYS A 278 25.11 -28.45 30.83
C CYS A 278 25.42 -27.06 30.24
N GLU A 279 25.60 -26.13 31.16
CA GLU A 279 26.11 -24.77 31.01
C GLU A 279 27.61 -24.79 30.66
N ASP A 280 28.12 -23.81 29.91
CA ASP A 280 29.14 -22.87 30.43
C ASP A 280 29.40 -21.71 29.46
N SER A 281 29.73 -20.59 30.08
CA SER A 281 29.94 -19.22 29.65
C SER A 281 31.36 -18.97 29.13
N SER A 282 31.55 -17.86 28.41
CA SER A 282 32.74 -16.97 28.47
C SER A 282 32.54 -15.79 27.49
N GLN A 283 32.04 -14.64 27.96
CA GLN A 283 32.78 -13.41 28.31
C GLN A 283 33.51 -12.70 27.16
N CYS A 284 33.14 -11.42 26.94
CA CYS A 284 34.08 -10.31 26.83
C CYS A 284 33.39 -8.98 27.19
N LYS A 285 33.80 -8.38 28.31
CA LYS A 285 33.52 -7.01 28.74
C LYS A 285 34.69 -6.11 28.31
N CYS A 286 34.42 -4.85 27.97
CA CYS A 286 35.32 -3.74 28.30
C CYS A 286 34.47 -2.53 28.72
N ALA A 287 34.71 -2.09 29.96
CA ALA A 287 34.27 -0.82 30.52
C ALA A 287 35.48 0.12 30.59
N VAL A 288 35.24 1.42 30.47
CA VAL A 288 36.11 2.45 31.06
C VAL A 288 35.20 3.58 31.55
N GLU A 289 35.12 3.74 32.87
CA GLU A 289 34.82 5.01 33.54
C GLU A 289 36.16 5.68 33.88
N GLU A 290 36.21 7.02 34.00
CA GLU A 290 36.59 7.70 35.25
C GLU A 290 36.44 9.24 35.15
N SER A 291 35.48 9.75 35.92
CA SER A 291 35.43 10.89 36.85
C SER A 291 36.07 12.28 36.62
N ALA A 292 35.27 13.26 37.11
CA ALA A 292 35.60 14.53 37.79
C ALA A 292 35.80 15.81 36.94
N GLU A 293 34.94 16.83 37.13
CA GLU A 293 35.22 18.01 37.98
C GLU A 293 34.02 18.99 38.07
N GLN A 294 33.76 19.51 39.27
CA GLN A 294 33.03 20.76 39.61
C GLN A 294 34.06 21.57 40.42
N GLN A 295 34.22 22.89 40.39
CA GLN A 295 33.43 24.07 39.99
C GLN A 295 34.41 25.29 39.96
N PRO A 296 33.99 26.56 39.84
CA PRO A 296 34.63 27.61 39.02
C PRO A 296 36.08 28.00 39.36
#